data_AF-A0A5C3KFY3-F1
#
_entry.id   AF-A0A5C3KFY3-F1
#
_cell.length_a   1.000
_cell.length_b   1.000
_cell.length_c   1.000
_cell.angle_alpha   90.00
_cell.angle_beta   90.00
_cell.angle_gamma   90.00
#
_symmetry.space_group_name_H-M   'P 1'
#
loop_
_entity.id
_entity.type
_entity.pdbx_description
1 polymer ?
#
loop_
_entity_poly.entity_id
_entity_poly.type
_entity_poly.pdbx_seq_one_letter_code
_entity_poly.pdbx_strand_id
1 'polypeptide(L)'
;MPEPCQGRTSSMPGPHGCRKDLWGRDFIPKLKIHLLPRIQRRLAPHPYPPPSSSGQSLESSQEWHYVVIWENRVYTQKIMQVKFTSYNIRQDKDILHLNTERSNIMVIDEGYKSGDSNHSYKYGQVIGIFHSIVMFVGPLKDETRCYKPHCLEYLWVRWYMLDNDSVENPYMLDKVKFRLTTREDAFGFIDPKRVVRMPHLIPRFAGGRLAMEHKFSWMTDYPDWKALYVNRFVDRDMFMRYQPNMGISHIKIRKQLGTNGS
;
A
#
# COMPACT_ATOMS: atom_id res chain seq x y z
N MET A 1 -2.62 -17.33 -37.33
CA MET A 1 -2.87 -17.67 -35.91
C MET A 1 -1.78 -17.01 -35.09
N PRO A 2 -2.08 -16.09 -34.15
CA PRO A 2 -1.03 -15.47 -33.35
C PRO A 2 -0.70 -16.34 -32.14
N GLU A 3 0.59 -16.46 -31.83
CA GLU A 3 1.09 -17.24 -30.69
C GLU A 3 0.68 -16.65 -29.33
N PRO A 4 0.46 -17.49 -28.30
CA PRO A 4 0.15 -17.02 -26.97
C PRO A 4 1.41 -16.51 -26.23
N CYS A 5 1.33 -15.28 -25.72
CA CYS A 5 2.34 -14.66 -24.86
C CYS A 5 2.60 -15.50 -23.60
N GLN A 6 3.81 -16.05 -23.49
CA GLN A 6 4.28 -16.75 -22.29
C GLN A 6 4.53 -15.76 -21.14
N GLY A 7 3.58 -15.67 -20.21
CA GLY A 7 3.78 -15.01 -18.92
C GLY A 7 4.75 -15.80 -18.04
N ARG A 8 5.75 -15.11 -17.47
CA ARG A 8 6.78 -15.73 -16.63
C ARG A 8 6.15 -16.19 -15.30
N THR A 9 6.08 -17.50 -15.07
CA THR A 9 5.60 -18.12 -13.83
C THR A 9 6.74 -18.23 -12.81
N SER A 10 6.58 -17.68 -11.61
CA SER A 10 7.46 -17.98 -10.48
C SER A 10 6.74 -18.91 -9.50
N SER A 11 7.26 -20.12 -9.30
CA SER A 11 6.84 -21.02 -8.23
C SER A 11 7.29 -20.47 -6.87
N MET A 12 6.52 -20.73 -5.82
CA MET A 12 6.89 -20.42 -4.44
C MET A 12 8.27 -21.03 -4.10
N PRO A 13 9.18 -20.30 -3.44
CA PRO A 13 10.48 -20.85 -3.07
C PRO A 13 10.31 -21.98 -2.04
N GLY A 14 10.82 -23.17 -2.39
CA GLY A 14 10.88 -24.35 -1.51
C GLY A 14 11.98 -24.23 -0.44
N PRO A 15 11.94 -25.08 0.61
CA PRO A 15 12.76 -24.89 1.80
C PRO A 15 14.11 -25.61 1.67
N HIS A 16 15.04 -25.05 0.90
CA HIS A 16 16.44 -25.48 0.97
C HIS A 16 17.36 -24.26 1.12
N GLY A 17 18.00 -24.17 2.29
CA GLY A 17 19.16 -23.31 2.54
C GLY A 17 18.90 -21.80 2.56
N CYS A 18 17.75 -21.33 3.05
CA CYS A 18 17.40 -19.91 2.97
C CYS A 18 17.94 -19.12 4.17
N ARG A 19 19.00 -18.35 3.94
CA ARG A 19 19.37 -17.18 4.76
C ARG A 19 18.09 -16.37 4.98
N LYS A 20 17.54 -16.34 6.20
CA LYS A 20 16.21 -15.80 6.51
C LYS A 20 16.02 -14.39 5.93
N ASP A 21 15.41 -14.31 4.74
CA ASP A 21 15.07 -13.07 4.07
C ASP A 21 14.14 -12.24 4.98
N LEU A 22 14.67 -11.18 5.59
CA LEU A 22 13.96 -10.33 6.57
C LEU A 22 12.64 -9.77 6.03
N TRP A 23 12.58 -9.54 4.72
CA TRP A 23 11.45 -8.93 4.01
C TRP A 23 10.34 -9.94 3.64
N GLY A 24 10.64 -11.23 3.61
CA GLY A 24 9.68 -12.31 3.33
C GLY A 24 9.03 -12.89 4.60
N ARG A 25 9.48 -12.43 5.79
CA ARG A 25 8.93 -12.88 7.07
C ARG A 25 7.43 -12.62 7.11
N ASP A 26 6.69 -13.68 7.43
CA ASP A 26 5.23 -13.67 7.56
C ASP A 26 4.49 -13.19 6.30
N PHE A 27 5.11 -13.28 5.12
CA PHE A 27 4.47 -12.86 3.87
C PHE A 27 3.12 -13.56 3.65
N ILE A 28 3.06 -14.90 3.79
CA ILE A 28 1.82 -15.66 3.59
C ILE A 28 0.78 -15.36 4.66
N PRO A 29 1.10 -15.40 5.98
CA PRO A 29 0.16 -14.95 7.01
C PRO A 29 -0.38 -13.53 6.75
N LYS A 30 0.50 -12.54 6.53
CA LYS A 30 0.11 -11.15 6.23
C LYS A 30 -0.76 -11.05 4.98
N LEU A 31 -0.47 -11.86 3.95
CA LEU A 31 -1.25 -11.89 2.72
C LEU A 31 -2.67 -12.40 2.99
N LYS A 32 -2.80 -13.53 3.66
CA LYS A 32 -4.11 -14.11 3.97
C LYS A 32 -4.94 -13.20 4.88
N ILE A 33 -4.30 -12.60 5.90
CA ILE A 33 -4.93 -11.58 6.76
C ILE A 33 -5.44 -10.40 5.92
N HIS A 34 -4.64 -9.92 4.97
CA HIS A 34 -5.03 -8.83 4.08
C HIS A 34 -6.19 -9.20 3.13
N LEU A 35 -6.20 -10.44 2.62
CA LEU A 35 -7.19 -10.93 1.66
C LEU A 35 -8.54 -11.27 2.32
N LEU A 36 -8.53 -11.76 3.55
CA LEU A 36 -9.72 -12.23 4.29
C LEU A 36 -10.91 -11.26 4.23
N PRO A 37 -10.80 -10.00 4.71
CA PRO A 37 -11.93 -9.07 4.67
C PRO A 37 -12.31 -8.65 3.25
N ARG A 38 -11.42 -8.83 2.26
CA ARG A 38 -11.66 -8.49 0.86
C ARG A 38 -12.46 -9.58 0.15
N ILE A 39 -12.14 -10.85 0.39
CA ILE A 39 -12.88 -11.98 -0.18
C ILE A 39 -14.27 -12.13 0.47
N GLN A 40 -14.36 -12.00 1.79
CA GLN A 40 -15.65 -12.06 2.50
C GLN A 40 -16.63 -11.00 1.97
N ARG A 41 -16.17 -9.76 1.74
CA ARG A 41 -16.97 -8.69 1.13
C ARG A 41 -17.41 -8.97 -0.31
N ARG A 42 -16.60 -9.71 -1.08
CA ARG A 42 -17.00 -10.09 -2.45
C ARG A 42 -18.10 -11.16 -2.46
N LEU A 43 -18.07 -12.05 -1.47
CA LEU A 43 -19.01 -13.16 -1.35
C LEU A 43 -20.33 -12.71 -0.71
N ALA A 44 -20.26 -11.90 0.35
CA ALA A 44 -21.41 -11.40 1.09
C ALA A 44 -21.21 -9.90 1.43
N PRO A 45 -21.59 -8.98 0.52
CA PRO A 45 -21.36 -7.54 0.73
C PRO A 45 -22.12 -6.94 1.91
N HIS A 46 -23.32 -7.45 2.22
CA HIS A 46 -24.19 -6.89 3.25
C HIS A 46 -23.68 -7.21 4.68
N PRO A 47 -23.28 -8.45 5.02
CA PRO A 47 -22.68 -8.77 6.32
C PRO A 47 -21.25 -8.21 6.50
N TYR A 48 -20.55 -7.86 5.41
CA TYR A 48 -19.18 -7.36 5.43
C TYR A 48 -19.06 -5.98 4.76
N PRO A 49 -19.57 -4.91 5.39
CA PRO A 49 -19.48 -3.57 4.84
C PRO A 49 -18.01 -3.14 4.61
N PRO A 50 -17.78 -2.15 3.75
CA PRO A 50 -16.48 -1.48 3.70
C PRO A 50 -16.15 -0.91 5.10
N PRO A 51 -14.87 -0.85 5.49
CA PRO A 51 -14.49 -0.23 6.75
C PRO A 51 -14.94 1.24 6.72
N SER A 52 -15.99 1.55 7.48
CA SER A 52 -16.34 2.93 7.83
C SER A 52 -15.29 3.45 8.82
N SER A 53 -15.08 4.77 8.84
CA SER A 53 -14.04 5.52 9.58
C SER A 53 -13.94 5.24 11.09
N SER A 54 -14.82 4.43 11.65
CA SER A 54 -14.76 3.88 13.00
C SER A 54 -14.03 2.53 12.96
N GLY A 55 -12.79 2.51 13.44
CA GLY A 55 -11.89 1.36 13.41
C GLY A 55 -12.49 0.08 13.98
N GLN A 56 -13.16 -0.70 13.13
CA GLN A 56 -13.25 -2.13 13.35
C GLN A 56 -11.84 -2.67 13.15
N SER A 57 -11.18 -2.90 14.28
CA SER A 57 -10.06 -3.80 14.38
C SER A 57 -10.33 -5.02 13.52
N LEU A 58 -9.35 -5.41 12.71
CA LEU A 58 -9.26 -6.80 12.27
C LEU A 58 -9.22 -7.62 13.56
N GLU A 59 -10.38 -8.01 14.06
CA GLU A 59 -10.44 -8.90 15.19
C GLU A 59 -9.65 -10.13 14.80
N SER A 60 -8.78 -10.50 15.72
CA SER A 60 -7.84 -11.60 15.67
C SER A 60 -8.56 -12.93 15.66
N SER A 61 -9.43 -13.15 14.68
CA SER A 61 -9.92 -14.47 14.36
C SER A 61 -8.86 -15.15 13.50
N GLN A 62 -8.43 -16.33 13.92
CA GLN A 62 -7.56 -17.24 13.15
C GLN A 62 -8.21 -17.70 11.81
N GLU A 63 -9.28 -17.05 11.36
CA GLU A 63 -10.04 -17.32 10.15
C GLU A 63 -9.24 -17.11 8.86
N TRP A 64 -8.10 -16.43 8.90
CA TRP A 64 -7.26 -16.25 7.72
C TRP A 64 -6.80 -17.60 7.12
N HIS A 65 -6.78 -18.68 7.90
CA HIS A 65 -6.51 -20.05 7.41
C HIS A 65 -7.53 -20.51 6.36
N TYR A 66 -8.77 -20.02 6.43
CA TYR A 66 -9.83 -20.31 5.46
C TYR A 66 -9.65 -19.57 4.13
N VAL A 67 -8.71 -18.64 4.04
CA VAL A 67 -8.35 -18.01 2.76
C VAL A 67 -7.46 -18.97 1.98
N VAL A 68 -7.95 -19.39 0.80
CA VAL A 68 -7.25 -20.29 -0.10
C VAL A 68 -6.83 -19.52 -1.35
N ILE A 69 -5.54 -19.57 -1.66
CA ILE A 69 -4.98 -19.08 -2.93
C ILE A 69 -5.06 -20.24 -3.91
N TRP A 70 -5.85 -20.09 -4.96
CA TRP A 70 -6.06 -21.15 -5.96
C TRP A 70 -4.72 -21.64 -6.52
N GLU A 71 -4.53 -22.97 -6.51
CA GLU A 71 -3.30 -23.65 -6.96
C GLU A 71 -2.00 -23.16 -6.28
N ASN A 72 -2.09 -22.46 -5.16
CA ASN A 72 -0.95 -21.78 -4.53
C ASN A 72 -0.20 -20.83 -5.49
N ARG A 73 -0.92 -20.24 -6.47
CA ARG A 73 -0.35 -19.37 -7.50
C ARG A 73 -0.58 -17.90 -7.20
N VAL A 74 0.52 -17.14 -7.22
CA VAL A 74 0.53 -15.68 -7.16
C VAL A 74 1.11 -15.15 -8.46
N TYR A 75 0.36 -14.31 -9.15
CA TYR A 75 0.79 -13.68 -10.40
C TYR A 75 1.42 -12.32 -10.09
N THR A 76 2.54 -12.01 -10.75
CA THR A 76 3.29 -10.77 -10.54
C THR A 76 3.18 -9.85 -11.75
N GLN A 77 3.08 -8.56 -11.52
CA GLN A 77 3.11 -7.51 -12.55
C GLN A 77 4.22 -6.51 -12.25
N LYS A 78 4.67 -5.78 -13.28
CA LYS A 78 5.68 -4.72 -13.14
C LYS A 78 5.11 -3.31 -13.19
N ILE A 79 3.93 -3.15 -13.77
CA ILE A 79 3.32 -1.85 -14.08
C ILE A 79 1.88 -1.83 -13.54
N MET A 80 1.48 -0.73 -12.93
CA MET A 80 0.10 -0.45 -12.52
C MET A 80 -0.26 1.00 -12.85
N GLN A 81 -1.53 1.25 -13.18
CA GLN A 81 -2.05 2.61 -13.33
C GLN A 81 -2.92 2.97 -12.13
N VAL A 82 -2.65 4.13 -11.52
CA VAL A 82 -3.43 4.68 -10.41
C VAL A 82 -4.24 5.85 -10.95
N LYS A 83 -5.57 5.73 -10.95
CA LYS A 83 -6.45 6.83 -11.36
C LYS A 83 -6.70 7.75 -10.17
N PHE A 84 -6.59 9.05 -10.38
CA PHE A 84 -6.91 10.05 -9.38
C PHE A 84 -7.83 11.12 -9.96
N THR A 85 -8.59 11.77 -9.09
CA THR A 85 -9.37 12.96 -9.46
C THR A 85 -8.56 14.18 -9.07
N SER A 86 -8.27 15.02 -10.06
CA SER A 86 -7.60 16.31 -9.88
C SER A 86 -8.49 17.32 -9.15
N TYR A 87 -7.93 18.36 -8.55
CA TYR A 87 -8.68 19.39 -7.81
C TYR A 87 -9.77 20.09 -8.65
N ASN A 88 -9.60 20.17 -9.97
CA ASN A 88 -10.61 20.63 -10.95
C ASN A 88 -11.65 19.57 -11.36
N ILE A 89 -11.76 18.47 -10.60
CA ILE A 89 -12.73 17.39 -10.81
C ILE A 89 -12.51 16.66 -12.16
N ARG A 90 -11.29 16.69 -12.70
CA ARG A 90 -10.91 15.89 -13.88
C ARG A 90 -10.24 14.60 -13.46
N GLN A 91 -10.54 13.51 -14.16
CA GLN A 91 -9.85 12.24 -13.95
C GLN A 91 -8.50 12.26 -14.68
N ASP A 92 -7.45 11.84 -13.99
CA ASP A 92 -6.10 11.65 -14.52
C ASP A 92 -5.49 10.37 -13.95
N LYS A 93 -4.26 10.02 -14.36
CA LYS A 93 -3.60 8.77 -13.99
C LYS A 93 -2.10 8.93 -13.78
N ASP A 94 -1.60 8.22 -12.76
CA ASP A 94 -0.18 7.96 -12.58
C ASP A 94 0.16 6.54 -13.06
N ILE A 95 1.40 6.36 -13.52
CA ILE A 95 1.94 5.06 -13.92
C ILE A 95 3.03 4.64 -12.93
N LEU A 96 2.79 3.55 -12.21
CA LEU A 96 3.74 2.91 -11.32
C LEU A 96 4.56 1.88 -12.09
N HIS A 97 5.88 1.90 -11.93
CA HIS A 97 6.77 0.87 -12.46
C HIS A 97 7.76 0.40 -11.41
N LEU A 98 7.71 -0.89 -11.04
CA LEU A 98 8.52 -1.46 -9.94
C LEU A 98 10.03 -1.25 -10.11
N ASN A 99 10.54 -1.36 -11.33
CA ASN A 99 11.98 -1.24 -11.60
C ASN A 99 12.45 0.21 -11.83
N THR A 100 11.70 1.20 -11.35
CA THR A 100 12.07 2.62 -11.47
C THR A 100 11.93 3.33 -10.14
N GLU A 101 12.46 4.55 -10.05
CA GLU A 101 12.25 5.44 -8.90
C GLU A 101 10.77 5.83 -8.72
N ARG A 102 9.94 5.59 -9.74
CA ARG A 102 8.47 5.76 -9.71
C ARG A 102 7.78 4.47 -9.25
N SER A 103 8.20 3.97 -8.09
CA SER A 103 7.56 2.85 -7.39
C SER A 103 6.91 3.29 -6.07
N ASN A 104 6.95 4.57 -5.75
CA ASN A 104 6.40 5.11 -4.51
C ASN A 104 4.90 5.38 -4.60
N ILE A 105 4.19 5.18 -3.50
CA ILE A 105 2.76 5.42 -3.36
C ILE A 105 2.47 6.31 -2.16
N MET A 106 1.36 7.02 -2.25
CA MET A 106 0.80 7.89 -1.22
C MET A 106 -0.60 7.36 -0.88
N VAL A 107 -0.87 7.19 0.42
CA VAL A 107 -2.13 6.64 0.94
C VAL A 107 -2.62 7.53 2.09
N ILE A 108 -3.93 7.58 2.31
CA ILE A 108 -4.50 8.32 3.45
C ILE A 108 -4.04 7.63 4.75
N ASP A 109 -3.60 8.42 5.72
CA ASP A 109 -3.38 7.92 7.07
C ASP A 109 -4.71 7.87 7.82
N GLU A 110 -5.23 6.66 8.05
CA GLU A 110 -6.46 6.45 8.83
C GLU A 110 -6.32 6.83 10.31
N GLY A 111 -5.09 6.99 10.82
CA GLY A 111 -4.83 7.48 12.17
C GLY A 111 -4.82 9.00 12.30
N TYR A 112 -4.90 9.75 11.18
CA TYR A 112 -4.87 11.20 11.20
C TYR A 112 -6.16 11.79 11.79
N LYS A 113 -6.03 12.63 12.82
CA LYS A 113 -7.13 13.42 13.38
C LYS A 113 -6.96 14.88 13.00
N SER A 114 -8.04 15.52 12.56
CA SER A 114 -8.04 16.95 12.22
C SER A 114 -7.65 17.78 13.45
N GLY A 115 -6.55 18.52 13.37
CA GLY A 115 -6.00 19.31 14.48
C GLY A 115 -4.70 18.75 15.08
N ASP A 116 -4.33 17.50 14.77
CA ASP A 116 -2.98 17.02 15.05
C ASP A 116 -1.99 17.64 14.04
N SER A 117 -0.79 18.00 14.50
CA SER A 117 0.33 18.43 13.64
C SER A 117 0.86 17.31 12.72
N ASN A 118 0.22 16.14 12.76
CA ASN A 118 0.62 14.97 12.01
C ASN A 118 0.24 15.06 10.53
N HIS A 119 1.05 14.40 9.72
CA HIS A 119 0.90 14.33 8.28
C HIS A 119 -0.33 13.47 7.89
N SER A 120 -1.24 13.99 7.06
CA SER A 120 -2.48 13.31 6.64
C SER A 120 -2.31 12.08 5.73
N TYR A 121 -1.07 11.73 5.41
CA TYR A 121 -0.73 10.70 4.44
C TYR A 121 0.43 9.85 4.91
N LYS A 122 0.41 8.57 4.50
CA LYS A 122 1.55 7.67 4.59
C LYS A 122 2.14 7.46 3.20
N TYR A 123 3.43 7.18 3.19
CA TYR A 123 4.20 6.89 1.99
C TYR A 123 4.78 5.49 2.07
N GLY A 124 4.86 4.82 0.94
CA GLY A 124 5.58 3.55 0.85
C GLY A 124 6.13 3.32 -0.55
N GLN A 125 7.17 2.51 -0.63
CA GLN A 125 7.68 2.00 -1.89
C GLN A 125 7.00 0.66 -2.20
N VAL A 126 6.37 0.54 -3.36
CA VAL A 126 5.83 -0.72 -3.83
C VAL A 126 6.98 -1.58 -4.33
N ILE A 127 7.13 -2.76 -3.72
CA ILE A 127 8.16 -3.74 -4.04
C ILE A 127 7.59 -4.98 -4.73
N GLY A 128 6.26 -5.10 -4.79
CA GLY A 128 5.57 -6.12 -5.58
C GLY A 128 4.14 -5.71 -5.93
N ILE A 129 3.73 -5.98 -7.17
CA ILE A 129 2.35 -5.87 -7.63
C ILE A 129 1.89 -7.29 -7.92
N PHE A 130 0.83 -7.71 -7.26
CA PHE A 130 0.37 -9.09 -7.34
C PHE A 130 -1.13 -9.17 -7.59
N HIS A 131 -1.54 -10.28 -8.18
CA HIS A 131 -2.92 -10.74 -8.10
C HIS A 131 -2.97 -12.25 -7.94
N SER A 132 -4.06 -12.73 -7.34
CA SER A 132 -4.32 -14.16 -7.17
C SER A 132 -5.79 -14.44 -7.31
N ILE A 133 -6.14 -15.66 -7.72
CA ILE A 133 -7.49 -16.18 -7.57
C ILE A 133 -7.61 -16.67 -6.13
N VAL A 134 -8.58 -16.10 -5.40
CA VAL A 134 -8.76 -16.29 -3.96
C VAL A 134 -10.14 -16.88 -3.72
N MET A 135 -10.19 -17.86 -2.82
CA MET A 135 -11.43 -18.45 -2.29
C MET A 135 -11.45 -18.31 -0.77
N PHE A 136 -12.64 -18.37 -0.21
CA PHE A 136 -12.85 -18.48 1.23
C PHE A 136 -13.61 -19.77 1.51
N VAL A 137 -13.07 -20.64 2.36
CA VAL A 137 -13.67 -21.95 2.65
C VAL A 137 -14.30 -22.04 4.06
N GLY A 138 -14.30 -20.95 4.80
CA GLY A 138 -14.91 -20.85 6.12
C GLY A 138 -16.38 -20.44 6.06
N PRO A 139 -17.08 -20.45 7.21
CA PRO A 139 -18.43 -19.89 7.31
C PRO A 139 -18.39 -18.37 7.18
N LEU A 140 -19.38 -17.79 6.48
CA LEU A 140 -19.62 -16.36 6.47
C LEU A 140 -20.46 -15.94 7.69
N LYS A 141 -20.55 -14.63 7.96
CA LYS A 141 -21.31 -14.07 9.10
C LYS A 141 -22.81 -14.39 9.08
N ASP A 142 -23.37 -14.65 7.91
CA ASP A 142 -24.76 -15.09 7.73
C ASP A 142 -24.90 -16.62 7.72
N GLU A 143 -23.87 -17.33 8.22
CA GLU A 143 -23.74 -18.79 8.26
C GLU A 143 -23.75 -19.48 6.89
N THR A 144 -23.79 -18.71 5.80
CA THR A 144 -23.72 -19.26 4.45
C THR A 144 -22.29 -19.69 4.10
N ARG A 145 -22.19 -20.58 3.11
CA ARG A 145 -20.92 -21.02 2.52
C ARG A 145 -20.95 -20.73 1.03
N CYS A 146 -20.01 -19.92 0.56
CA CYS A 146 -19.86 -19.58 -0.84
C CYS A 146 -18.40 -19.70 -1.25
N TYR A 147 -18.08 -20.71 -2.05
CA TYR A 147 -16.72 -21.01 -2.49
C TYR A 147 -16.34 -20.34 -3.80
N LYS A 148 -17.09 -19.31 -4.22
CA LYS A 148 -16.88 -18.66 -5.51
C LYS A 148 -15.48 -18.04 -5.58
N PRO A 149 -14.65 -18.40 -6.57
CA PRO A 149 -13.32 -17.81 -6.71
C PRO A 149 -13.41 -16.35 -7.18
N HIS A 150 -12.55 -15.50 -6.64
CA HIS A 150 -12.41 -14.11 -7.04
C HIS A 150 -10.96 -13.73 -7.28
N CYS A 151 -10.67 -13.06 -8.40
CA CYS A 151 -9.38 -12.44 -8.62
C CYS A 151 -9.24 -11.17 -7.76
N LEU A 152 -8.21 -11.13 -6.91
CA LEU A 152 -7.91 -9.99 -6.04
C LEU A 152 -6.48 -9.50 -6.30
N GLU A 153 -6.34 -8.19 -6.51
CA GLU A 153 -5.07 -7.49 -6.70
C GLU A 153 -4.58 -6.91 -5.37
N TYR A 154 -3.29 -6.95 -5.10
CA TYR A 154 -2.69 -6.42 -3.87
C TYR A 154 -1.25 -5.98 -4.11
N LEU A 155 -0.83 -4.96 -3.38
CA LEU A 155 0.53 -4.42 -3.43
C LEU A 155 1.29 -4.85 -2.18
N TRP A 156 2.54 -5.26 -2.34
CA TRP A 156 3.48 -5.43 -1.25
C TRP A 156 4.35 -4.19 -1.13
N VAL A 157 4.32 -3.55 0.04
CA VAL A 157 4.83 -2.20 0.23
C VAL A 157 5.84 -2.20 1.37
N ARG A 158 6.97 -1.53 1.14
CA ARG A 158 7.94 -1.13 2.17
C ARG A 158 7.62 0.29 2.62
N TRP A 159 7.27 0.46 3.88
CA TRP A 159 6.74 1.71 4.39
C TRP A 159 7.84 2.70 4.79
N TYR A 160 7.57 3.98 4.52
CA TYR A 160 8.32 5.09 5.09
C TYR A 160 7.75 5.47 6.47
N MET A 161 8.56 6.20 7.23
CA MET A 161 8.17 6.94 8.42
C MET A 161 8.58 8.40 8.25
N LEU A 162 7.82 9.30 8.86
CA LEU A 162 8.19 10.71 8.93
C LEU A 162 9.49 10.84 9.73
N ASP A 163 10.36 11.71 9.23
CA ASP A 163 11.63 12.07 9.84
C ASP A 163 11.46 13.39 10.58
N ASN A 164 10.91 13.31 11.79
CA ASN A 164 10.55 14.45 12.65
C ASN A 164 11.76 15.20 13.24
N ASP A 165 12.96 15.03 12.69
CA ASP A 165 14.17 15.76 13.07
C ASP A 165 14.13 17.24 12.61
N SER A 166 12.95 17.86 12.55
CA SER A 166 12.76 19.22 12.07
C SER A 166 11.93 20.02 13.07
N VAL A 167 12.57 21.06 13.61
CA VAL A 167 11.92 22.25 14.20
C VAL A 167 10.75 22.65 13.29
N GLU A 168 9.58 22.91 13.88
CA GLU A 168 8.31 23.21 13.20
C GLU A 168 8.42 24.45 12.29
N ASN A 169 9.00 24.27 11.09
CA ASN A 169 9.04 25.28 10.05
C ASN A 169 8.02 24.89 8.97
N PRO A 170 6.89 25.61 8.85
CA PRO A 170 5.83 25.27 7.91
C PRO A 170 6.28 25.35 6.44
N TYR A 171 7.38 26.05 6.15
CA TYR A 171 7.96 26.18 4.81
C TYR A 171 8.95 25.07 4.45
N MET A 172 9.32 24.20 5.41
CA MET A 172 10.21 23.09 5.12
C MET A 172 9.43 21.91 4.52
N LEU A 173 10.02 21.17 3.58
CA LEU A 173 9.42 19.95 3.06
C LEU A 173 9.46 18.85 4.12
N ASP A 174 8.36 18.10 4.23
CA ASP A 174 8.32 16.91 5.08
C ASP A 174 9.42 15.94 4.64
N LYS A 175 10.10 15.36 5.62
CA LYS A 175 11.14 14.36 5.39
C LYS A 175 10.59 12.99 5.71
N VAL A 176 10.97 12.00 4.91
CA VAL A 176 10.64 10.60 5.12
C VAL A 176 11.88 9.73 5.03
N LYS A 177 11.94 8.69 5.84
CA LYS A 177 12.97 7.64 5.80
C LYS A 177 12.32 6.27 5.85
N PHE A 178 13.00 5.25 5.33
CA PHE A 178 12.47 3.90 5.41
C PHE A 178 12.34 3.46 6.87
N ARG A 179 11.26 2.73 7.17
CA ARG A 179 11.18 2.01 8.45
C ARG A 179 12.27 0.95 8.50
N LEU A 180 12.80 0.73 9.71
CA LEU A 180 13.77 -0.33 9.96
C LEU A 180 13.16 -1.68 9.58
N THR A 181 13.87 -2.46 8.76
CA THR A 181 13.40 -3.76 8.25
C THR A 181 13.14 -4.80 9.34
N THR A 182 13.70 -4.59 10.54
CA THR A 182 13.48 -5.42 11.73
C THR A 182 12.12 -5.20 12.38
N ARG A 183 11.43 -4.10 12.07
CA ARG A 183 10.09 -3.83 12.62
C ARG A 183 9.02 -4.57 11.84
N GLU A 184 8.03 -5.08 12.56
CA GLU A 184 6.90 -5.82 11.96
C GLU A 184 6.07 -4.96 11.00
N ASP A 185 5.99 -3.65 11.24
CA ASP A 185 5.25 -2.67 10.45
C ASP A 185 6.05 -2.09 9.26
N ALA A 186 7.28 -2.55 9.05
CA ALA A 186 8.12 -2.07 7.93
C ALA A 186 7.58 -2.48 6.56
N PHE A 187 6.89 -3.63 6.49
CA PHE A 187 6.29 -4.15 5.27
C PHE A 187 4.84 -4.56 5.48
N GLY A 188 3.99 -4.28 4.50
CA GLY A 188 2.59 -4.65 4.55
C GLY A 188 1.91 -4.69 3.19
N PHE A 189 0.76 -5.38 3.14
CA PHE A 189 -0.09 -5.40 1.97
C PHE A 189 -1.10 -4.25 1.97
N ILE A 190 -1.39 -3.73 0.79
CA ILE A 190 -2.46 -2.76 0.58
C ILE A 190 -3.28 -3.09 -0.66
N ASP A 191 -4.57 -2.76 -0.59
CA ASP A 191 -5.45 -2.81 -1.76
C ASP A 191 -5.07 -1.64 -2.69
N PRO A 192 -4.79 -1.88 -3.99
CA PRO A 192 -4.49 -0.82 -4.95
C PRO A 192 -5.50 0.34 -4.93
N LYS A 193 -6.76 0.07 -4.59
CA LYS A 193 -7.83 1.08 -4.49
C LYS A 193 -7.64 2.08 -3.34
N ARG A 194 -6.76 1.79 -2.39
CA ARG A 194 -6.39 2.70 -1.29
C ARG A 194 -5.25 3.64 -1.67
N VAL A 195 -4.56 3.41 -2.79
CA VAL A 195 -3.55 4.32 -3.30
C VAL A 195 -4.23 5.59 -3.78
N VAL A 196 -3.82 6.73 -3.23
CA VAL A 196 -4.37 8.05 -3.57
C VAL A 196 -3.69 8.58 -4.82
N ARG A 197 -2.36 8.53 -4.83
CA ARG A 197 -1.51 9.10 -5.88
C ARG A 197 -0.08 8.55 -5.76
N MET A 198 0.74 8.78 -6.77
CA MET A 198 2.19 8.63 -6.65
C MET A 198 2.81 9.95 -6.15
N PRO A 199 3.58 9.93 -5.05
CA PRO A 199 4.23 11.13 -4.53
C PRO A 199 5.47 11.48 -5.35
N HIS A 200 5.85 12.76 -5.35
CA HIS A 200 7.15 13.19 -5.83
C HIS A 200 8.14 13.25 -4.66
N LEU A 201 8.93 12.18 -4.49
CA LEU A 201 9.95 12.11 -3.45
C LEU A 201 11.31 12.52 -4.01
N ILE A 202 11.98 13.46 -3.34
CA ILE A 202 13.28 13.99 -3.75
C ILE A 202 14.34 13.48 -2.78
N PRO A 203 15.37 12.77 -3.23
CA PRO A 203 16.48 12.39 -2.37
C PRO A 203 17.11 13.56 -1.62
N ARG A 204 17.40 13.37 -0.32
CA ARG A 204 18.24 14.32 0.41
C ARG A 204 19.70 14.03 0.10
N PHE A 205 20.18 14.55 -1.04
CA PHE A 205 21.53 14.28 -1.55
C PHE A 205 22.63 14.52 -0.51
N ALA A 206 22.56 15.63 0.23
CA ALA A 206 23.55 15.98 1.27
C ALA A 206 23.61 14.99 2.45
N GLY A 207 22.55 14.20 2.70
CA GLY A 207 22.54 13.18 3.75
C GLY A 207 23.22 11.87 3.33
N GLY A 208 23.47 11.70 2.03
CA GLY A 208 24.03 10.48 1.46
C GLY A 208 23.06 9.30 1.45
N ARG A 209 23.61 8.14 1.11
CA ARG A 209 22.88 6.86 1.03
C ARG A 209 23.17 5.99 2.26
N LEU A 210 22.28 5.03 2.51
CA LEU A 210 22.52 3.98 3.49
C LEU A 210 23.66 3.08 3.02
N ALA A 211 24.35 2.44 3.96
CA ALA A 211 25.30 1.40 3.63
C ALA A 211 24.57 0.25 2.94
N MET A 212 25.18 -0.32 1.90
CA MET A 212 24.62 -1.48 1.21
C MET A 212 24.88 -2.73 2.06
N GLU A 213 24.09 -2.91 3.11
CA GLU A 213 24.25 -4.07 4.00
C GLU A 213 23.61 -5.32 3.39
N HIS A 214 22.54 -5.16 2.59
CA HIS A 214 21.84 -6.26 1.93
C HIS A 214 21.30 -5.83 0.55
N LYS A 215 21.60 -6.60 -0.50
CA LYS A 215 20.93 -6.49 -1.80
C LYS A 215 19.70 -7.41 -1.80
N PHE A 216 18.52 -6.85 -2.03
CA PHE A 216 17.32 -7.63 -2.31
C PHE A 216 17.12 -7.76 -3.82
N SER A 217 16.52 -8.86 -4.27
CA SER A 217 16.27 -9.13 -5.70
C SER A 217 15.42 -8.04 -6.39
N TRP A 218 14.60 -7.32 -5.62
CA TRP A 218 13.77 -6.20 -6.08
C TRP A 218 14.43 -4.82 -5.86
N MET A 219 15.56 -4.75 -5.17
CA MET A 219 16.26 -3.49 -4.92
C MET A 219 16.97 -3.03 -6.19
N THR A 220 16.96 -1.72 -6.44
CA THR A 220 17.80 -1.11 -7.48
C THR A 220 19.28 -1.38 -7.19
N ASP A 221 20.13 -1.33 -8.21
CA ASP A 221 21.58 -1.53 -8.07
C ASP A 221 22.27 -0.55 -7.11
N TYR A 222 21.58 0.54 -6.75
CA TYR A 222 22.07 1.55 -5.84
C TYR A 222 21.42 1.45 -4.45
N PRO A 223 22.17 1.76 -3.38
CA PRO A 223 21.63 1.75 -2.02
C PRO A 223 20.60 2.86 -1.82
N ASP A 224 19.68 2.64 -0.89
CA ASP A 224 18.63 3.60 -0.52
C ASP A 224 19.22 4.93 -0.04
N TRP A 225 18.51 6.03 -0.29
CA TRP A 225 18.82 7.31 0.34
C TRP A 225 18.48 7.27 1.84
N LYS A 226 19.28 7.94 2.68
CA LYS A 226 19.01 7.99 4.14
C LYS A 226 17.67 8.67 4.46
N ALA A 227 17.30 9.67 3.67
CA ALA A 227 16.02 10.36 3.75
C ALA A 227 15.63 10.92 2.37
N LEU A 228 14.33 11.16 2.18
CA LEU A 228 13.75 11.84 1.04
C LEU A 228 12.86 12.99 1.52
N TYR A 229 12.77 14.05 0.73
CA TYR A 229 11.78 15.11 0.89
C TYR A 229 10.50 14.77 0.14
N VAL A 230 9.36 15.05 0.75
CA VAL A 230 8.04 14.96 0.11
C VAL A 230 7.76 16.30 -0.57
N ASN A 231 7.82 16.34 -1.91
CA ASN A 231 7.52 17.56 -2.64
C ASN A 231 6.01 17.75 -2.83
N ARG A 232 5.38 18.39 -1.84
CA ARG A 232 3.97 18.80 -1.89
C ARG A 232 3.67 19.92 -2.89
N PHE A 233 4.69 20.57 -3.46
CA PHE A 233 4.54 21.69 -4.42
C PHE A 233 4.83 21.28 -5.88
N VAL A 234 4.99 19.99 -6.17
CA VAL A 234 5.33 19.50 -7.52
C VAL A 234 4.32 19.94 -8.58
N ASP A 235 3.04 20.00 -8.21
CA ASP A 235 1.98 20.55 -9.04
C ASP A 235 0.84 21.08 -8.15
N ARG A 236 -0.07 21.82 -8.77
CA ARG A 236 -1.23 22.41 -8.10
C ARG A 236 -2.15 21.37 -7.46
N ASP A 237 -2.32 20.20 -8.08
CA ASP A 237 -3.18 19.15 -7.52
C ASP A 237 -2.56 18.54 -6.26
N MET A 238 -1.25 18.27 -6.28
CA MET A 238 -0.51 17.78 -5.14
C MET A 238 -0.54 18.81 -4.02
N PHE A 239 -0.36 20.10 -4.31
CA PHE A 239 -0.45 21.14 -3.29
C PHE A 239 -1.84 21.18 -2.64
N MET A 240 -2.90 21.19 -3.45
CA MET A 240 -4.29 21.26 -2.96
C MET A 240 -4.70 20.03 -2.14
N ARG A 241 -4.04 18.88 -2.30
CA ARG A 241 -4.25 17.69 -1.46
C ARG A 241 -3.81 17.89 -0.01
N TYR A 242 -2.78 18.69 0.22
CA TYR A 242 -2.22 18.95 1.56
C TYR A 242 -2.85 20.17 2.22
N GLN A 243 -3.76 20.87 1.55
CA GLN A 243 -4.52 21.98 2.12
C GLN A 243 -5.86 21.44 2.64
N PRO A 244 -6.01 21.27 3.96
CA PRO A 244 -7.30 20.87 4.54
C PRO A 244 -8.36 21.89 4.11
N ASN A 245 -9.53 21.39 3.69
CA ASN A 245 -10.73 22.20 3.39
C ASN A 245 -10.69 23.11 2.15
N MET A 246 -9.63 23.11 1.34
CA MET A 246 -9.56 23.96 0.14
C MET A 246 -9.84 23.26 -1.20
N GLY A 247 -9.71 21.93 -1.28
CA GLY A 247 -9.86 21.16 -2.53
C GLY A 247 -11.22 20.49 -2.71
N ILE A 248 -12.04 20.95 -3.67
CA ILE A 248 -13.41 20.43 -3.94
C ILE A 248 -13.41 18.94 -4.34
N SER A 249 -12.38 18.42 -5.01
CA SER A 249 -12.36 16.99 -5.40
C SER A 249 -11.66 16.07 -4.39
N HIS A 250 -10.97 16.62 -3.39
CA HIS A 250 -10.25 15.86 -2.35
C HIS A 250 -11.16 15.51 -1.15
N ILE A 251 -12.48 15.65 -1.34
CA ILE A 251 -13.56 15.36 -0.37
C ILE A 251 -13.55 13.91 0.16
N LYS A 252 -12.84 12.96 -0.47
CA LYS A 252 -12.65 11.63 0.16
C LYS A 252 -11.94 11.70 1.50
N ILE A 253 -11.01 12.65 1.66
CA ILE A 253 -10.40 12.98 2.96
C ILE A 253 -11.47 13.58 3.88
N ARG A 254 -12.33 14.48 3.37
CA ARG A 254 -13.47 15.06 4.12
C ARG A 254 -14.47 14.01 4.64
N LYS A 255 -14.78 12.94 3.89
CA LYS A 255 -15.70 11.88 4.37
C LYS A 255 -15.05 10.92 5.38
N GLN A 256 -13.73 10.74 5.32
CA GLN A 256 -12.99 9.94 6.30
C GLN A 256 -12.65 10.74 7.57
N LEU A 257 -12.43 12.05 7.47
CA LEU A 257 -12.13 12.96 8.59
C LEU A 257 -13.38 13.65 9.18
N GLY A 258 -14.52 13.62 8.48
CA GLY A 258 -15.74 14.37 8.83
C GLY A 258 -16.78 13.62 9.66
N THR A 259 -16.48 12.45 10.22
CA THR A 259 -17.32 11.87 11.29
C THR A 259 -16.85 12.40 12.63
N ASN A 260 -17.15 13.67 12.92
CA ASN A 260 -17.24 14.27 14.24
C ASN A 260 -17.74 15.71 14.05
N GLY A 261 -19.03 15.92 14.28
CA GLY A 261 -19.66 17.24 14.18
C GLY A 261 -21.14 17.17 13.80
N SER A 262 -21.94 16.56 14.67
CA SER A 262 -23.31 17.02 14.92
C SER A 262 -23.25 18.11 15.98
#